data_AF-A0A800BII8-F1
#
_entry.id   AF-A0A800BII8-F1
#
_cell.length_a   1.000
_cell.length_b   1.000
_cell.length_c   1.000
_cell.angle_alpha   90.00
_cell.angle_beta   90.00
_cell.angle_gamma   90.00
#
_symmetry.space_group_name_H-M   'P 1'
#
loop_
_entity.id
_entity.type
_entity.pdbx_description
1 polymer ?
#
loop_
_entity_poly.entity_id
_entity_poly.type
_entity_poly.pdbx_seq_one_letter_code
_entity_poly.pdbx_strand_id
1 'polypeptide(L)'
;MTKKTTTRLSPKAYVALREVYDFSFKKRAKKLEQAEEYSFSILLYWNRIEMLTKILKYHHKIDNSYPDKLNFINRSWSILKNLYLLNNKKYQLIFGDGNKAQDSLWGVRDQIVHANRILTECEYEVFKDASKWVFEQLFTNMPETHDLARKQYLEHKRGYDKRAR
;
A
#
# COMPACT_ATOMS: atom_id res chain seq x y z
N MET A 1 -7.56 -35.81 8.22
CA MET A 1 -7.05 -34.89 7.17
C MET A 1 -8.03 -33.74 7.01
N THR A 2 -7.74 -32.59 7.61
CA THR A 2 -8.53 -31.36 7.44
C THR A 2 -8.31 -30.83 6.02
N LYS A 3 -9.37 -30.79 5.20
CA LYS A 3 -9.35 -30.11 3.91
C LYS A 3 -8.94 -28.65 4.17
N LYS A 4 -7.72 -28.25 3.80
CA LYS A 4 -7.33 -26.83 3.77
C LYS A 4 -8.24 -26.16 2.74
N THR A 5 -9.29 -25.51 3.21
CA THR A 5 -10.20 -24.71 2.39
C THR A 5 -9.35 -23.62 1.75
N THR A 6 -9.19 -23.67 0.43
CA THR A 6 -8.49 -22.63 -0.33
C THR A 6 -9.30 -21.34 -0.20
N THR A 7 -8.91 -20.44 0.68
CA THR A 7 -9.59 -19.15 0.85
C THR A 7 -9.46 -18.35 -0.44
N ARG A 8 -10.56 -18.16 -1.17
CA ARG A 8 -10.57 -17.37 -2.40
C ARG A 8 -10.48 -15.89 -2.04
N LEU A 9 -9.40 -15.20 -2.46
CA LEU A 9 -9.31 -13.74 -2.33
C LEU A 9 -10.47 -13.04 -3.04
N SER A 10 -10.94 -11.93 -2.47
CA SER A 10 -11.85 -11.04 -3.19
C SER A 10 -11.18 -10.46 -4.45
N PRO A 11 -11.93 -10.12 -5.52
CA PRO A 11 -11.36 -9.52 -6.72
C PRO A 11 -10.54 -8.25 -6.45
N LYS A 12 -11.00 -7.38 -5.54
CA LYS A 12 -10.28 -6.16 -5.13
C LYS A 12 -8.93 -6.50 -4.48
N ALA A 13 -8.92 -7.45 -3.55
CA ALA A 13 -7.69 -7.88 -2.88
C ALA A 13 -6.69 -8.52 -3.87
N TYR A 14 -7.19 -9.30 -4.84
CA TYR A 14 -6.35 -9.91 -5.87
C TYR A 14 -5.68 -8.86 -6.77
N VAL A 15 -6.42 -7.84 -7.22
CA VAL A 15 -5.87 -6.74 -8.02
C VAL A 15 -4.85 -5.94 -7.21
N ALA A 16 -5.20 -5.54 -5.98
CA ALA A 16 -4.30 -4.80 -5.11
C ALA A 16 -2.99 -5.57 -4.85
N LEU A 17 -3.08 -6.88 -4.66
CA LEU A 17 -1.91 -7.74 -4.45
C LEU A 17 -0.98 -7.77 -5.67
N ARG A 18 -1.54 -7.92 -6.88
CA ARG A 18 -0.75 -7.82 -8.12
C ARG A 18 -0.05 -6.47 -8.25
N GLU A 19 -0.76 -5.39 -7.93
CA GLU A 19 -0.26 -4.03 -8.02
C GLU A 19 0.85 -3.71 -7.02
N VAL A 20 0.79 -4.27 -5.81
CA VAL A 20 1.83 -4.08 -4.78
C VAL A 20 3.13 -4.79 -5.14
N TYR A 21 3.08 -5.90 -5.87
CA TYR A 21 4.27 -6.56 -6.43
C TYR A 21 4.81 -5.91 -7.70
N ASP A 22 4.05 -5.04 -8.35
CA ASP A 22 4.51 -4.31 -9.53
C ASP A 22 5.33 -3.07 -9.13
N PHE A 23 6.66 -3.24 -9.13
CA PHE A 23 7.63 -2.18 -8.88
C PHE A 23 7.78 -1.16 -10.02
N SER A 24 7.06 -1.28 -11.13
CA SER A 24 7.07 -0.30 -12.24
C SER A 24 6.67 1.11 -11.78
N PHE A 25 5.92 1.23 -10.68
CA PHE A 25 5.54 2.52 -10.11
C PHE A 25 6.75 3.37 -9.74
N LYS A 26 7.88 2.77 -9.31
CA LYS A 26 9.11 3.49 -8.99
C LYS A 26 9.69 4.19 -10.22
N LYS A 27 9.61 3.53 -11.40
CA LYS A 27 10.02 4.13 -12.67
C LYS A 27 9.11 5.30 -13.07
N ARG A 28 7.79 5.14 -12.87
CA ARG A 28 6.81 6.20 -13.13
C ARG A 28 7.01 7.41 -12.20
N ALA A 29 7.20 7.17 -10.91
CA ALA A 29 7.49 8.21 -9.93
C ALA A 29 8.78 8.97 -10.28
N LYS A 30 9.84 8.27 -10.67
CA LYS A 30 11.09 8.91 -11.13
C LYS A 30 10.89 9.81 -12.36
N LYS A 31 10.05 9.41 -13.32
CA LYS A 31 9.75 10.25 -14.49
C LYS A 31 9.00 11.53 -14.09
N LEU A 32 8.06 11.44 -13.17
CA LEU A 32 7.32 12.59 -12.65
C LEU A 32 8.26 13.52 -11.87
N GLU A 33 9.12 12.96 -11.02
CA GLU A 33 10.16 13.72 -10.31
C GLU A 33 11.09 14.48 -11.27
N GLN A 34 11.52 13.85 -12.37
CA GLN A 34 12.33 14.52 -13.41
C GLN A 34 11.61 15.64 -14.16
N ALA A 35 10.28 15.61 -14.15
CA ALA A 35 9.43 16.65 -14.73
C ALA A 35 8.96 17.66 -13.68
N GLU A 36 9.50 17.61 -12.45
CA GLU A 36 9.11 18.46 -11.32
C GLU A 36 7.64 18.29 -10.89
N GLU A 37 7.01 17.20 -11.31
CA GLU A 37 5.63 16.81 -10.97
C GLU A 37 5.58 16.10 -9.60
N TYR A 38 6.08 16.77 -8.57
CA TYR A 38 6.31 16.20 -7.25
C TYR A 38 5.03 15.69 -6.56
N SER A 39 3.94 16.44 -6.65
CA SER A 39 2.64 16.05 -6.10
C SER A 39 2.14 14.74 -6.71
N PHE A 40 2.26 14.57 -8.02
CA PHE A 40 1.85 13.32 -8.67
C PHE A 40 2.82 12.17 -8.37
N SER A 41 4.12 12.46 -8.30
CA SER A 41 5.13 11.47 -7.91
C SER A 41 4.83 10.90 -6.51
N ILE A 42 4.56 11.75 -5.52
CA ILE A 42 4.31 11.29 -4.15
C ILE A 42 2.98 10.54 -4.02
N LEU A 43 1.97 10.90 -4.82
CA LEU A 43 0.71 10.15 -4.86
C LEU A 43 0.91 8.70 -5.32
N LEU A 44 1.88 8.42 -6.20
CA LEU A 44 2.21 7.04 -6.57
C LEU A 44 2.74 6.24 -5.37
N TYR A 45 3.59 6.85 -4.54
CA TYR A 45 4.07 6.21 -3.31
C TYR A 45 2.95 5.99 -2.31
N TRP A 46 2.12 7.02 -2.06
CA TRP A 46 0.96 6.90 -1.18
C TRP A 46 0.03 5.76 -1.62
N ASN A 47 -0.32 5.70 -2.91
CA ASN A 47 -1.20 4.66 -3.43
C ASN A 47 -0.65 3.24 -3.16
N ARG A 48 0.66 3.05 -3.26
CA ARG A 48 1.30 1.76 -2.95
C ARG A 48 1.30 1.45 -1.46
N ILE A 49 1.58 2.42 -0.60
CA ILE A 49 1.49 2.30 0.86
C ILE A 49 0.05 1.95 1.28
N GLU A 50 -0.93 2.66 0.73
CA GLU A 50 -2.35 2.45 1.00
C GLU A 50 -2.80 1.03 0.63
N MET A 51 -2.50 0.60 -0.60
CA MET A 51 -2.85 -0.76 -1.07
C MET A 51 -2.22 -1.84 -0.19
N LEU A 52 -0.94 -1.70 0.14
CA LEU A 52 -0.21 -2.63 0.98
C LEU A 52 -0.79 -2.68 2.40
N THR A 53 -1.09 -1.53 2.98
CA THR A 53 -1.72 -1.41 4.31
C THR A 53 -3.09 -2.12 4.34
N LYS A 54 -3.91 -1.94 3.30
CA LYS A 54 -5.21 -2.62 3.14
C LYS A 54 -5.06 -4.13 2.96
N ILE A 55 -4.06 -4.60 2.22
CA ILE A 55 -3.77 -6.04 2.06
C ILE A 55 -3.38 -6.67 3.38
N LEU A 56 -2.48 -6.03 4.14
CA LEU A 56 -2.05 -6.54 5.45
C LEU A 56 -3.23 -6.63 6.42
N LYS A 57 -4.08 -5.60 6.46
CA LYS A 57 -5.33 -5.62 7.24
C LYS A 57 -6.24 -6.78 6.85
N TYR A 58 -6.46 -6.97 5.54
CA TYR A 58 -7.30 -8.04 4.99
C TYR A 58 -6.72 -9.44 5.29
N HIS A 59 -5.40 -9.62 5.16
CA HIS A 59 -4.73 -10.89 5.39
C HIS A 59 -4.79 -11.32 6.86
N HIS A 60 -4.58 -10.39 7.80
CA HIS A 60 -4.68 -10.66 9.23
C HIS A 60 -6.12 -10.96 9.69
N LYS A 61 -7.08 -11.11 8.76
CA LYS A 61 -8.51 -11.38 9.00
C LYS A 61 -9.13 -10.41 9.99
N ILE A 62 -8.62 -9.19 10.07
CA ILE A 62 -9.19 -8.19 10.98
C ILE A 62 -10.54 -7.69 10.42
N ASP A 63 -10.80 -7.89 9.12
CA ASP A 63 -12.09 -7.69 8.47
C ASP A 63 -12.42 -8.86 7.51
N ASN A 64 -13.71 -9.20 7.38
CA ASN A 64 -14.21 -10.22 6.44
C ASN A 64 -14.15 -9.74 4.97
N SER A 65 -13.95 -8.44 4.73
CA SER A 65 -13.94 -7.80 3.41
C SER A 65 -12.71 -6.92 3.21
N TYR A 66 -12.27 -6.76 1.96
CA TYR A 66 -11.18 -5.84 1.62
C TYR A 66 -11.58 -4.40 1.98
N PRO A 67 -10.76 -3.64 2.75
CA PRO A 67 -11.18 -2.33 3.24
C PRO A 67 -11.27 -1.29 2.11
N ASP A 68 -12.42 -0.62 2.01
CA ASP A 68 -12.57 0.52 1.09
C ASP A 68 -12.01 1.83 1.69
N LYS A 69 -12.11 1.98 3.01
CA LYS A 69 -11.64 3.15 3.77
C LYS A 69 -10.45 2.82 4.66
N LEU A 70 -9.78 3.84 5.17
CA LEU A 70 -8.59 3.74 6.05
C LEU A 70 -8.90 4.00 7.54
N ASN A 71 -10.16 3.88 7.96
CA ASN A 71 -10.59 4.07 9.36
C ASN A 71 -9.98 3.05 10.34
N PHE A 72 -9.36 1.97 9.83
CA PHE A 72 -8.67 0.97 10.63
C PHE A 72 -7.22 1.35 10.97
N ILE A 73 -6.67 2.40 10.36
CA ILE A 73 -5.33 2.89 10.67
C ILE A 73 -5.35 3.43 12.09
N ASN A 74 -4.63 2.75 12.98
CA ASN A 74 -4.55 3.03 14.40
C ASN A 74 -3.21 2.47 14.92
N ARG A 75 -2.56 3.17 15.84
CA ARG A 75 -1.35 2.73 16.56
C ARG A 75 -1.52 1.45 17.38
N SER A 76 -2.75 1.02 17.69
CA SER A 76 -2.99 -0.25 18.38
C SER A 76 -2.89 -1.47 17.46
N TRP A 77 -2.96 -1.29 16.14
CA TRP A 77 -2.73 -2.38 15.20
C TRP A 77 -1.24 -2.72 15.16
N SER A 78 -0.89 -3.97 15.48
CA SER A 78 0.49 -4.43 15.70
C SER A 78 1.48 -4.03 14.61
N ILE A 79 1.11 -4.13 13.34
CA ILE A 79 1.99 -3.75 12.21
C ILE A 79 2.34 -2.26 12.26
N LEU A 80 1.33 -1.40 12.45
CA LEU A 80 1.53 0.04 12.55
C LEU A 80 2.19 0.46 13.87
N LYS A 81 1.90 -0.26 14.96
CA LYS A 81 2.60 -0.09 16.23
C LYS A 81 4.10 -0.33 16.07
N ASN A 82 4.48 -1.42 15.42
CA ASN A 82 5.88 -1.76 15.20
C ASN A 82 6.57 -0.71 14.32
N LEU A 83 5.92 -0.24 13.26
CA LEU A 83 6.43 0.89 12.45
C LEU A 83 6.67 2.14 13.30
N TYR A 84 5.70 2.52 14.13
CA TYR A 84 5.82 3.67 15.02
C TYR A 84 6.99 3.52 16.00
N LEU A 85 7.17 2.34 16.59
CA LEU A 85 8.26 2.06 17.53
C LEU A 85 9.63 2.05 16.84
N LEU A 86 9.72 1.57 15.59
CA LEU A 86 10.96 1.54 14.81
C LEU A 86 11.39 2.93 14.34
N ASN A 87 10.45 3.75 13.86
CA ASN A 87 10.73 5.13 13.46
C ASN A 87 9.48 6.00 13.55
N ASN A 88 9.30 6.62 14.71
CA ASN A 88 8.16 7.49 14.99
C ASN A 88 8.05 8.64 13.98
N LYS A 89 9.16 9.32 13.68
CA LYS A 89 9.17 10.47 12.76
C LYS A 89 8.64 10.09 11.38
N LYS A 90 9.14 8.99 10.79
CA LYS A 90 8.68 8.53 9.47
C LYS A 90 7.23 8.03 9.51
N TYR A 91 6.83 7.36 10.60
CA TYR A 91 5.44 6.97 10.80
C TYR A 91 4.49 8.18 10.83
N GLN A 92 4.82 9.20 11.62
CA GLN A 92 4.02 10.42 11.73
C GLN A 92 3.95 11.18 10.40
N LEU A 93 5.07 11.29 9.68
CA LEU A 93 5.11 11.91 8.36
C LEU A 93 4.16 11.24 7.36
N ILE A 94 3.90 9.94 7.47
CA ILE A 94 3.02 9.23 6.54
C ILE A 94 1.58 9.13 7.05
N PHE A 95 1.38 8.76 8.31
CA PHE A 95 0.08 8.40 8.87
C PHE A 95 -0.50 9.41 9.88
N GLY A 96 0.21 10.49 10.23
CA GLY A 96 -0.31 11.52 11.13
C GLY A 96 -0.70 10.97 12.50
N ASP A 97 0.13 10.08 13.06
CA ASP A 97 -0.10 9.47 14.37
C ASP A 97 -1.37 8.57 14.46
N GLY A 98 -1.85 8.11 13.30
CA GLY A 98 -3.10 7.35 13.15
C GLY A 98 -4.34 8.22 12.98
N ASN A 99 -4.20 9.55 13.08
CA ASN A 99 -5.28 10.52 12.93
C ASN A 99 -4.90 11.46 11.80
N LYS A 100 -5.23 11.10 10.54
CA LYS A 100 -4.98 11.86 9.30
C LYS A 100 -4.69 13.35 9.54
N ALA A 101 -3.43 13.67 9.80
CA ALA A 101 -2.99 15.02 10.15
C ALA A 101 -2.73 15.79 8.85
N GLN A 102 -3.01 17.10 8.84
CA GLN A 102 -2.91 17.91 7.62
C GLN A 102 -1.49 17.97 7.03
N ASP A 103 -0.48 17.83 7.88
CA ASP A 103 0.94 17.84 7.57
C ASP A 103 1.51 16.42 7.28
N SER A 104 0.74 15.37 7.57
CA SER A 104 1.09 14.01 7.16
C SER A 104 0.75 13.75 5.70
N LEU A 105 1.44 12.81 5.04
CA LEU A 105 1.17 12.45 3.66
C LEU A 105 -0.28 12.01 3.45
N TRP A 106 -0.89 11.36 4.45
CA TRP A 106 -2.31 11.01 4.41
C TRP A 106 -3.21 12.26 4.28
N GLY A 107 -2.94 13.33 5.02
CA GLY A 107 -3.67 14.59 4.90
C GLY A 107 -3.30 15.38 3.63
N VAL A 108 -2.00 15.45 3.31
CA VAL A 108 -1.50 16.11 2.10
C VAL A 108 -2.10 15.50 0.84
N ARG A 109 -2.28 14.17 0.78
CA ARG A 109 -2.95 13.49 -0.34
C ARG A 109 -4.34 14.06 -0.61
N ASP A 110 -5.13 14.33 0.42
CA ASP A 110 -6.46 14.92 0.24
C ASP A 110 -6.36 16.35 -0.31
N GLN A 111 -5.37 17.12 0.14
CA GLN A 111 -5.14 18.48 -0.36
C GLN A 111 -4.62 18.50 -1.80
N ILE A 112 -3.77 17.55 -2.21
CA ILE A 112 -3.34 17.42 -3.60
C ILE A 112 -4.55 17.12 -4.49
N VAL A 113 -5.36 16.12 -4.11
CA VAL A 113 -6.47 15.62 -4.95
C VAL A 113 -7.67 16.58 -4.99
N HIS A 114 -7.97 17.26 -3.89
CA HIS A 114 -9.20 18.05 -3.76
C HIS A 114 -8.98 19.56 -3.71
N ALA A 115 -7.76 20.01 -3.38
CA ALA A 115 -7.42 21.43 -3.27
C ALA A 115 -6.26 21.84 -4.19
N ASN A 116 -5.85 20.97 -5.13
CA ASN A 116 -4.76 21.21 -6.08
C ASN A 116 -3.45 21.68 -5.42
N ARG A 117 -3.15 21.19 -4.20
CA ARG A 117 -1.88 21.51 -3.54
C ARG A 117 -0.71 20.99 -4.38
N ILE A 118 0.23 21.89 -4.66
CA ILE A 118 1.51 21.57 -5.30
C ILE A 118 2.58 21.50 -4.21
N LEU A 119 3.33 20.41 -4.18
CA LEU A 119 4.46 20.25 -3.26
C LEU A 119 5.70 20.94 -3.82
N THR A 120 6.44 21.59 -2.94
CA THR A 120 7.82 22.00 -3.22
C THR A 120 8.75 20.78 -3.25
N GLU A 121 9.91 20.92 -3.88
CA GLU A 121 10.95 19.87 -3.87
C GLU A 121 11.35 19.47 -2.44
N CYS A 122 11.50 20.45 -1.53
CA CYS A 122 11.86 20.18 -0.14
C CYS A 122 10.80 19.34 0.58
N GLU A 123 9.52 19.68 0.44
CA GLU A 123 8.43 18.88 1.01
C GLU A 123 8.39 17.48 0.40
N TYR A 124 8.58 17.39 -0.92
CA TYR A 124 8.63 16.12 -1.64
C TYR A 124 9.71 15.19 -1.12
N GLU A 125 10.96 15.67 -0.96
CA GLU A 125 12.07 14.83 -0.50
C GLU A 125 11.84 14.31 0.92
N VAL A 126 11.25 15.12 1.81
CA VAL A 126 10.85 14.69 3.16
C VAL A 126 9.83 13.55 3.08
N PHE A 127 8.77 13.70 2.28
CA PHE A 127 7.76 12.64 2.15
C PHE A 127 8.28 11.42 1.40
N LYS A 128 9.13 11.58 0.40
CA LYS A 128 9.69 10.49 -0.42
C LYS A 128 10.56 9.56 0.40
N ASP A 129 11.46 10.09 1.22
CA ASP A 129 12.30 9.28 2.11
C ASP A 129 11.46 8.51 3.15
N ALA A 130 10.48 9.19 3.76
CA ALA A 130 9.55 8.54 4.69
C ALA A 130 8.72 7.45 3.99
N SER A 131 8.25 7.72 2.77
CA SER A 131 7.40 6.81 1.99
C SER A 131 8.14 5.54 1.57
N LYS A 132 9.38 5.67 1.08
CA LYS A 132 10.21 4.52 0.71
C LYS A 132 10.42 3.60 1.91
N TRP A 133 10.80 4.18 3.05
CA TRP A 133 11.01 3.44 4.28
C TRP A 133 9.72 2.76 4.78
N VAL A 134 8.60 3.50 4.87
CA VAL A 134 7.32 2.93 5.31
C VAL A 134 6.88 1.80 4.39
N PHE A 135 7.00 1.99 3.07
CA PHE A 135 6.66 0.94 2.11
C PHE A 135 7.52 -0.31 2.32
N GLU A 136 8.83 -0.17 2.46
CA GLU A 136 9.75 -1.31 2.69
C GLU A 136 9.43 -2.05 3.99
N GLN A 137 9.18 -1.32 5.08
CA GLN A 137 8.84 -1.91 6.37
C GLN A 137 7.45 -2.56 6.38
N LEU A 138 6.46 -1.98 5.71
CA LEU A 138 5.18 -2.66 5.52
C LEU A 138 5.35 -3.92 4.65
N PHE A 139 6.22 -3.85 3.63
CA PHE A 139 6.42 -4.94 2.69
C PHE A 139 7.10 -6.13 3.35
N THR A 140 7.93 -5.93 4.39
CA THR A 140 8.49 -7.04 5.18
C THR A 140 7.46 -7.79 6.00
N ASN A 141 6.33 -7.15 6.32
CA ASN A 141 5.18 -7.79 6.98
C ASN A 141 4.26 -8.50 5.99
N MET A 142 4.53 -8.41 4.68
CA MET A 142 3.85 -9.27 3.73
C MET A 142 4.16 -10.71 4.12
N PRO A 143 3.14 -11.57 4.22
CA PRO A 143 3.38 -13.00 4.39
C PRO A 143 4.30 -13.49 3.25
N GLU A 144 4.73 -14.75 3.29
CA GLU A 144 4.98 -15.52 2.07
C GLU A 144 3.65 -15.67 1.27
N THR A 145 3.08 -14.53 0.86
CA THR A 145 1.95 -14.34 -0.05
C THR A 145 2.28 -14.92 -1.42
N HIS A 146 3.56 -15.24 -1.63
CA HIS A 146 4.05 -16.08 -2.69
C HIS A 146 3.37 -17.47 -2.74
N ASP A 147 2.71 -17.96 -1.69
CA ASP A 147 1.96 -19.23 -1.77
C ASP A 147 0.47 -19.06 -2.08
N LEU A 148 -0.21 -18.08 -1.48
CA LEU A 148 -1.66 -17.85 -1.70
C LEU A 148 -1.95 -17.15 -3.04
N ALA A 149 -1.16 -16.14 -3.40
CA ALA A 149 -1.32 -15.40 -4.65
C ALA A 149 -0.84 -16.21 -5.85
N ARG A 150 0.27 -16.96 -5.70
CA ARG A 150 0.83 -17.82 -6.75
C ARG A 150 -0.07 -19.01 -7.05
N LYS A 151 -0.66 -19.67 -6.04
CA LYS A 151 -1.64 -20.75 -6.30
C LYS A 151 -2.82 -20.22 -7.10
N GLN A 152 -3.43 -19.11 -6.68
CA GLN A 152 -4.56 -18.53 -7.42
C GLN A 152 -4.16 -18.01 -8.81
N TYR A 153 -3.00 -17.36 -8.96
CA TYR A 153 -2.51 -16.89 -10.26
C TYR A 153 -2.20 -18.05 -11.22
N LEU A 154 -1.53 -19.10 -10.76
CA LEU A 154 -1.25 -20.30 -11.55
C LEU A 154 -2.53 -21.08 -11.91
N GLU A 155 -3.49 -21.17 -10.98
CA GLU A 155 -4.81 -21.76 -11.25
C GLU A 155 -5.62 -20.96 -12.27
N HIS A 156 -5.61 -19.62 -12.18
CA HIS A 156 -6.31 -18.75 -13.12
C HIS A 156 -5.68 -18.80 -14.53
N LYS A 157 -4.34 -18.83 -14.63
CA LYS A 157 -3.63 -18.98 -15.91
C LYS A 157 -3.95 -20.31 -16.58
N ARG A 158 -3.95 -21.43 -15.84
CA ARG A 158 -4.33 -22.76 -16.34
C ARG A 158 -5.78 -22.87 -16.82
N GLY A 159 -6.71 -22.13 -16.20
CA GLY A 159 -8.11 -22.09 -16.62
C GLY A 159 -8.33 -21.28 -17.90
N TYR A 160 -7.51 -20.26 -18.15
CA TYR A 160 -7.55 -19.46 -19.38
C TYR A 160 -7.03 -20.25 -20.59
N ASP A 161 -5.90 -20.95 -20.43
CA ASP A 161 -5.28 -21.76 -21.49
C ASP A 161 -6.14 -22.99 -21.90
N LYS A 162 -7.01 -23.47 -21.01
CA LYS A 162 -7.97 -24.55 -21.30
C LYS A 162 -9.23 -24.11 -22.06
N ARG A 163 -9.57 -22.81 -22.04
CA ARG A 163 -10.73 -22.25 -22.76
C ARG A 163 -10.35 -21.69 -24.13
N ALA A 164 -9.06 -21.52 -24.38
CA ALA A 164 -8.48 -21.05 -25.64
C ALA A 164 -8.06 -22.21 -26.58
N ARG A 165 -8.42 -23.45 -26.24
CA ARG A 165 -8.31 -24.66 -27.06
C ARG A 165 -9.70 -25.22 -27.28
#